data_AF-A0A1L3SUP6-F1
#
_entry.id   AF-A0A1L3SUP6-F1
#
_cell.length_a   1.000
_cell.length_b   1.000
_cell.length_c   1.000
_cell.angle_alpha   90.00
_cell.angle_beta   90.00
_cell.angle_gamma   90.00
#
_symmetry.space_group_name_H-M   'P 1'
#
loop_
_entity.id
_entity.type
_entity.pdbx_description
1 polymer ?
#
loop_
_entity_poly.entity_id
_entity_poly.type
_entity_poly.pdbx_seq_one_letter_code
_entity_poly.pdbx_strand_id
1 'polypeptide(L)'
;MRLLLASLGLLLLGVGTSHAASSSFQRSCTDVRMEATSGEVYLFAQCRDRQGRYHPAELPLLGYQNDDGYLVRNGYENSSFQRSCDQYWLDVNNASVTLNGNCRTRNGQYRESRTELQDIHNDDGRLVGN
;
A
#
# COMPACT_ATOMS: atom_id res chain seq x y z
N MET A 1 46.22 36.75 30.16
CA MET A 1 44.76 36.59 30.38
C MET A 1 44.06 36.73 29.03
N ARG A 2 43.52 35.64 28.49
CA ARG A 2 42.38 35.55 27.56
C ARG A 2 42.27 34.09 27.09
N LEU A 3 41.43 33.32 27.79
CA LEU A 3 40.94 32.03 27.33
C LEU A 3 40.12 32.25 26.05
N LEU A 4 40.34 31.44 25.03
CA LEU A 4 39.39 31.25 23.93
C LEU A 4 38.88 29.80 24.01
N LEU A 5 37.70 29.67 24.60
CA LEU A 5 36.79 28.53 24.46
C LEU A 5 35.89 28.79 23.24
N ALA A 6 35.70 27.77 22.39
CA ALA A 6 34.50 27.50 21.58
C ALA A 6 34.89 26.50 20.48
N SER A 7 34.19 25.42 20.15
CA SER A 7 32.97 24.79 20.66
C SER A 7 32.81 23.52 19.80
N LEU A 8 32.59 22.37 20.43
CA LEU A 8 32.38 21.07 19.78
C LEU A 8 30.99 21.06 19.14
N GLY A 9 30.91 21.14 17.81
CA GLY A 9 29.66 21.03 17.07
C GLY A 9 29.28 19.56 16.88
N LEU A 10 28.34 19.06 17.68
CA LEU A 10 27.77 17.72 17.53
C LEU A 10 26.67 17.77 16.45
N LEU A 11 26.97 17.29 15.24
CA LEU A 11 25.96 17.09 14.19
C LEU A 11 25.07 15.89 14.57
N LEU A 12 23.84 16.19 14.98
CA LEU A 12 22.74 15.21 15.04
C LEU A 12 22.27 14.93 13.60
N LEU A 13 22.76 13.85 12.99
CA LEU A 13 22.18 13.30 11.77
C LEU A 13 20.82 12.67 12.15
N GLY A 14 19.74 13.39 11.87
CA GLY A 14 18.38 12.87 11.98
C GLY A 14 18.20 11.71 11.01
N VAL A 15 18.01 10.51 11.56
CA VAL A 15 17.62 9.32 10.78
C VAL A 15 16.16 9.52 10.39
N GLY A 16 15.92 9.99 9.17
CA GLY A 16 14.56 10.08 8.63
C GLY A 16 14.05 8.68 8.33
N THR A 17 13.12 8.18 9.12
CA THR A 17 12.35 6.98 8.76
C THR A 17 11.43 7.35 7.59
N SER A 18 11.71 6.81 6.40
CA SER A 18 10.79 6.90 5.27
C SER A 18 9.53 6.08 5.59
N HIS A 19 8.47 6.76 6.00
CA HIS A 19 7.16 6.13 6.16
C HIS A 19 6.40 6.27 4.85
N ALA A 20 5.91 5.16 4.32
CA ALA A 20 5.03 5.13 3.17
C ALA A 20 3.77 5.97 3.48
N ALA A 21 3.33 6.77 2.51
CA ALA A 21 2.16 7.62 2.65
C ALA A 21 0.88 6.83 2.34
N SER A 22 -0.25 7.24 2.90
CA SER A 22 -1.56 6.68 2.51
C SER A 22 -1.83 6.93 1.02
N SER A 23 -2.48 5.97 0.37
CA SER A 23 -2.91 6.11 -1.02
C SER A 23 -3.88 7.28 -1.20
N SER A 24 -3.84 7.90 -2.38
CA SER A 24 -4.66 9.07 -2.73
C SER A 24 -5.48 8.92 -4.02
N PHE A 25 -5.22 7.89 -4.83
CA PHE A 25 -5.89 7.68 -6.11
C PHE A 25 -7.42 7.66 -5.98
N GLN A 26 -7.94 7.10 -4.89
CA GLN A 26 -9.37 6.94 -4.62
C GLN A 26 -10.15 8.25 -4.54
N ARG A 27 -9.46 9.40 -4.42
CA ARG A 27 -10.07 10.74 -4.48
C ARG A 27 -10.41 11.18 -5.91
N SER A 28 -9.86 10.50 -6.91
CA SER A 28 -9.96 10.87 -8.33
C SER A 28 -10.20 9.69 -9.26
N CYS A 29 -10.30 8.48 -8.72
CA CYS A 29 -10.66 7.27 -9.45
C CYS A 29 -11.95 6.67 -8.90
N THR A 30 -12.72 6.02 -9.77
CA THR A 30 -13.97 5.32 -9.45
C THR A 30 -13.86 3.84 -9.82
N ASP A 31 -14.87 3.05 -9.44
CA ASP A 31 -14.98 1.62 -9.79
C ASP A 31 -13.74 0.81 -9.37
N VAL A 32 -13.19 1.17 -8.20
CA VAL A 32 -12.00 0.54 -7.63
C VAL A 32 -12.32 -0.90 -7.27
N ARG A 33 -11.56 -1.83 -7.85
CA ARG A 33 -11.73 -3.26 -7.64
C ARG A 33 -10.39 -3.98 -7.70
N MET A 34 -10.32 -5.14 -7.07
CA MET A 34 -9.15 -6.00 -7.09
C MET A 34 -9.48 -7.30 -7.80
N GLU A 35 -8.56 -7.78 -8.63
CA GLU A 35 -8.60 -9.15 -9.14
C GLU A 35 -7.33 -9.89 -8.72
N ALA A 36 -7.48 -11.15 -8.33
CA ALA A 36 -6.38 -11.98 -7.89
C ALA A 36 -6.39 -13.31 -8.65
N THR A 37 -5.21 -13.70 -9.14
CA THR A 37 -4.93 -15.02 -9.68
C THR A 37 -3.97 -15.77 -8.75
N SER A 38 -3.63 -17.01 -9.06
CA SER A 38 -2.66 -17.78 -8.28
C SER A 38 -1.25 -17.15 -8.26
N GLY A 39 -0.92 -16.32 -9.26
CA GLY A 39 0.41 -15.72 -9.43
C GLY A 39 0.49 -14.22 -9.15
N GLU A 40 -0.61 -13.49 -9.33
CA GLU A 40 -0.60 -12.03 -9.42
C GLU A 40 -1.88 -11.44 -8.84
N VAL A 41 -1.79 -10.19 -8.37
CA VAL A 41 -2.92 -9.43 -7.87
C VAL A 41 -2.86 -8.05 -8.50
N TYR A 42 -3.98 -7.59 -9.06
CA TYR A 42 -4.08 -6.31 -9.73
C TYR A 42 -5.20 -5.46 -9.14
N LEU A 43 -4.92 -4.17 -9.01
CA LEU A 43 -5.90 -3.13 -8.73
C LEU A 43 -6.36 -2.53 -10.06
N PHE A 44 -7.67 -2.43 -10.26
CA PHE A 44 -8.29 -1.77 -11.40
C PHE A 44 -9.15 -0.61 -10.93
N ALA A 45 -9.16 0.47 -11.70
CA ALA A 45 -10.04 1.61 -11.49
C ALA A 45 -10.30 2.39 -12.79
N GLN A 46 -11.25 3.32 -12.75
CA GLN A 46 -11.42 4.37 -13.75
C GLN A 46 -10.85 5.67 -13.18
N CYS A 47 -9.74 6.17 -13.71
CA CYS A 47 -9.03 7.32 -13.15
C CYS A 47 -9.18 8.58 -13.99
N ARG A 48 -9.46 9.71 -13.33
CA ARG A 48 -9.69 11.00 -13.99
C ARG A 48 -8.36 11.67 -14.37
N ASP A 49 -8.23 12.09 -15.63
CA ASP A 49 -7.12 12.90 -16.12
C ASP A 49 -7.29 14.40 -15.77
N ARG A 50 -6.28 15.22 -16.07
CA ARG A 50 -6.29 16.68 -15.84
C ARG A 50 -7.35 17.42 -16.68
N GLN A 51 -7.89 16.78 -17.71
CA GLN A 51 -8.95 17.30 -18.57
C GLN A 51 -10.35 16.84 -18.11
N GLY A 52 -10.42 16.04 -17.03
CA GLY A 52 -11.66 15.55 -16.44
C GLY A 52 -12.20 14.26 -17.06
N ARG A 53 -11.47 13.62 -17.98
CA ARG A 53 -11.88 12.36 -18.63
C ARG A 53 -11.42 11.16 -17.81
N TYR A 54 -12.23 10.12 -17.75
CA TYR A 54 -11.90 8.89 -17.04
C TYR A 54 -11.25 7.88 -17.99
N HIS A 55 -10.17 7.26 -17.53
CA HIS A 55 -9.44 6.22 -18.25
C HIS A 55 -9.38 4.93 -17.43
N PRO A 56 -9.51 3.76 -18.06
CA PRO A 56 -9.22 2.51 -17.38
C PRO A 56 -7.75 2.48 -16.98
N ALA A 57 -7.49 2.17 -15.72
CA ALA A 57 -6.15 2.07 -15.16
C ALA A 57 -6.01 0.76 -14.39
N GLU A 58 -4.82 0.18 -14.47
CA GLU A 58 -4.45 -1.03 -13.76
C GLU A 58 -3.09 -0.84 -13.06
N LEU A 59 -2.92 -1.50 -11.93
CA LEU A 59 -1.67 -1.49 -11.17
C LEU A 59 -1.47 -2.84 -10.48
N PRO A 60 -0.32 -3.53 -10.66
CA PRO A 60 -0.02 -4.72 -9.86
C PRO A 60 0.12 -4.34 -8.38
N LEU A 61 -0.57 -5.07 -7.51
CA LEU A 61 -0.39 -4.95 -6.07
C LEU A 61 0.74 -5.87 -5.62
N LEU A 62 1.81 -5.27 -5.13
CA LEU A 62 3.05 -5.95 -4.76
C LEU A 62 3.29 -5.94 -3.25
N GLY A 63 3.94 -7.01 -2.78
CA GLY A 63 4.42 -7.17 -1.42
C GLY A 63 3.37 -7.62 -0.41
N TYR A 64 2.10 -7.82 -0.79
CA TYR A 64 1.06 -8.21 0.17
C TYR A 64 1.08 -9.71 0.44
N GLN A 65 1.25 -10.05 1.71
CA GLN A 65 1.47 -11.43 2.17
C GLN A 65 0.64 -11.71 3.41
N ASN A 66 0.43 -13.01 3.67
CA ASN A 66 -0.10 -13.50 4.92
C ASN A 66 1.06 -14.05 5.78
N ASP A 67 1.36 -13.39 6.89
CA ASP A 67 2.27 -13.89 7.91
C ASP A 67 1.47 -14.38 9.13
N ASP A 68 1.30 -15.69 9.25
CA ASP A 68 0.61 -16.34 10.37
C ASP A 68 -0.77 -15.76 10.71
N GLY A 69 -1.58 -15.51 9.68
CA GLY A 69 -2.92 -14.92 9.80
C GLY A 69 -2.92 -13.39 9.85
N TYR A 70 -1.78 -12.72 9.65
CA TYR A 70 -1.68 -11.28 9.54
C TYR A 70 -1.41 -10.84 8.09
N LEU A 71 -2.26 -9.97 7.56
CA LEU A 71 -1.99 -9.29 6.30
C LEU A 71 -0.90 -8.23 6.51
N VAL A 72 0.20 -8.39 5.80
CA VAL A 72 1.36 -7.49 5.87
C VAL A 72 1.80 -7.11 4.47
N ARG A 73 2.42 -5.93 4.33
CA ARG A 73 3.14 -5.56 3.11
C ARG A 73 4.63 -5.63 3.38
N ASN A 74 5.30 -6.58 2.76
CA ASN A 74 6.73 -6.77 2.82
C ASN A 74 7.27 -6.81 1.39
N GLY A 75 8.20 -5.89 1.06
CA GLY A 75 8.92 -5.90 -0.21
C GLY A 75 8.11 -5.42 -1.43
N TYR A 76 8.61 -5.81 -2.60
CA TYR A 76 8.15 -5.38 -3.93
C TYR A 76 7.89 -6.58 -4.86
N GLU A 77 7.92 -7.79 -4.33
CA GLU A 77 7.59 -9.02 -5.05
C GLU A 77 6.08 -9.16 -5.28
N ASN A 78 5.68 -10.13 -6.10
CA ASN A 78 4.27 -10.42 -6.31
C ASN A 78 3.57 -10.79 -4.99
N SER A 79 2.38 -10.23 -4.79
CA SER A 79 1.53 -10.56 -3.66
C SER A 79 1.14 -12.04 -3.65
N SER A 80 1.08 -12.62 -2.44
CA SER A 80 0.80 -14.03 -2.23
C SER A 80 -0.29 -14.33 -1.19
N PHE A 81 -0.83 -13.29 -0.53
CA PHE A 81 -1.89 -13.46 0.48
C PHE A 81 -3.07 -14.29 -0.04
N GLN A 82 -3.46 -14.12 -1.29
CA GLN A 82 -4.58 -14.81 -1.94
C GLN A 82 -4.44 -16.33 -1.97
N ARG A 83 -3.23 -16.87 -1.75
CA ARG A 83 -2.99 -18.33 -1.68
C ARG A 83 -3.36 -18.93 -0.32
N SER A 84 -3.57 -18.09 0.69
CA SER A 84 -3.76 -18.51 2.08
C SER A 84 -4.82 -17.73 2.85
N CYS A 85 -5.46 -16.75 2.22
CA CYS A 85 -6.68 -16.12 2.71
C CYS A 85 -7.87 -16.63 1.87
N ASP A 86 -8.94 -17.08 2.52
CA ASP A 86 -10.10 -17.67 1.84
C ASP A 86 -11.10 -16.61 1.36
N GLN A 87 -11.08 -15.44 1.97
CA GLN A 87 -11.85 -14.26 1.60
C GLN A 87 -10.94 -13.02 1.65
N TYR A 88 -11.14 -12.11 0.72
CA TYR A 88 -10.46 -10.83 0.67
C TYR A 88 -11.28 -9.80 -0.10
N TRP A 89 -11.22 -8.55 0.34
CA TRP A 89 -11.93 -7.43 -0.29
C TRP A 89 -11.23 -6.11 -0.01
N LEU A 90 -11.57 -5.08 -0.79
CA LEU A 90 -11.12 -3.71 -0.55
C LEU A 90 -12.22 -2.91 0.11
N ASP A 91 -11.88 -2.24 1.22
CA ASP A 91 -12.68 -1.13 1.73
C ASP A 91 -12.07 0.18 1.21
N VAL A 92 -12.83 0.89 0.38
CA VAL A 92 -12.39 2.12 -0.30
C VAL A 92 -13.17 3.30 0.25
N ASN A 93 -12.48 4.31 0.77
CA ASN A 93 -13.09 5.58 1.16
C ASN A 93 -12.15 6.75 0.84
N ASN A 94 -12.62 8.00 0.98
CA ASN A 94 -11.81 9.17 0.60
C ASN A 94 -10.50 9.35 1.40
N ALA A 95 -10.41 8.77 2.60
CA ALA A 95 -9.25 8.87 3.46
C ALA A 95 -8.22 7.76 3.18
N SER A 96 -8.67 6.52 2.99
CA SER A 96 -7.79 5.37 2.83
C SER A 96 -8.42 4.26 1.99
N VAL A 97 -7.56 3.34 1.53
CA VAL A 97 -7.96 2.07 0.92
C VAL A 97 -7.36 0.94 1.73
N THR A 98 -8.20 0.04 2.24
CA THR A 98 -7.78 -1.06 3.12
C THR A 98 -8.03 -2.40 2.43
N LEU A 99 -7.00 -3.23 2.34
CA LEU A 99 -7.12 -4.64 1.99
C LEU A 99 -7.50 -5.40 3.26
N ASN A 100 -8.67 -6.01 3.26
CA ASN A 100 -9.14 -6.90 4.31
C ASN A 100 -9.08 -8.34 3.82
N GLY A 101 -8.94 -9.28 4.75
CA GLY A 101 -9.06 -10.69 4.43
C GLY A 101 -9.15 -11.58 5.66
N ASN A 102 -9.63 -12.80 5.44
CA ASN A 102 -9.65 -13.85 6.43
C ASN A 102 -8.53 -14.85 6.10
N CYS A 103 -7.47 -14.85 6.90
CA CYS A 103 -6.18 -15.41 6.54
C CYS A 103 -5.78 -16.57 7.45
N ARG A 104 -5.25 -17.63 6.84
CA ARG A 104 -4.88 -18.86 7.53
C ARG A 104 -3.59 -18.68 8.32
N THR A 105 -3.64 -19.00 9.61
CA THR A 105 -2.50 -19.12 10.52
C THR A 105 -1.68 -20.41 10.23
N ARG A 106 -0.47 -20.51 10.78
CA ARG A 106 0.40 -21.70 10.69
C ARG A 106 -0.24 -22.94 11.33
N ASN A 107 -1.13 -22.75 12.29
CA ASN A 107 -1.90 -23.81 12.94
C ASN A 107 -3.19 -24.17 12.18
N GLY A 108 -3.42 -23.59 11.01
CA GLY A 108 -4.57 -23.88 10.14
C GLY A 108 -5.88 -23.18 10.51
N GLN A 109 -5.91 -22.42 11.62
CA GLN A 109 -7.05 -21.56 11.98
C GLN A 109 -7.08 -20.31 11.09
N TYR A 110 -8.26 -19.72 10.88
CA TYR A 110 -8.40 -18.47 10.15
C TYR A 110 -8.55 -17.27 11.07
N ARG A 111 -8.03 -16.12 10.63
CA ARG A 111 -8.06 -14.86 11.35
C ARG A 111 -8.41 -13.72 10.40
N GLU A 112 -9.36 -12.89 10.80
CA GLU A 112 -9.60 -11.61 10.14
C GLU A 112 -8.40 -10.69 10.34
N SER A 113 -7.92 -10.14 9.23
CA SER A 113 -6.79 -9.22 9.20
C SER A 113 -7.02 -8.15 8.15
N ARG A 114 -6.27 -7.05 8.27
CA ARG A 114 -6.35 -5.93 7.35
C ARG A 114 -5.03 -5.17 7.28
N THR A 115 -4.79 -4.55 6.14
CA THR A 115 -3.64 -3.69 5.90
C THR A 115 -3.99 -2.58 4.93
N GLU A 116 -3.40 -1.40 5.10
CA GLU A 116 -3.67 -0.26 4.23
C GLU A 116 -2.88 -0.37 2.92
N LEU A 117 -3.51 -0.01 1.81
CA LEU A 117 -2.79 0.23 0.56
C LEU A 117 -2.09 1.59 0.63
N GLN A 118 -0.78 1.61 0.45
CA GLN A 118 0.06 2.79 0.61
C GLN A 118 0.69 3.19 -0.73
N ASP A 119 1.02 4.47 -0.86
CA ASP A 119 1.76 5.07 -1.96
C ASP A 119 1.15 4.91 -3.37
N ILE A 120 -0.15 4.60 -3.49
CA ILE A 120 -0.84 4.55 -4.78
C ILE A 120 -1.49 5.89 -5.08
N HIS A 121 -1.21 6.44 -6.27
CA HIS A 121 -1.72 7.71 -6.74
C HIS A 121 -2.21 7.63 -8.19
N ASN A 122 -3.00 8.63 -8.58
CA ASN A 122 -3.43 8.82 -9.96
C ASN A 122 -2.54 9.90 -10.60
N ASP A 123 -1.78 9.53 -11.62
CA ASP A 123 -1.03 10.45 -12.47
C ASP A 123 -1.70 10.57 -13.84
N ASP A 124 -2.49 11.65 -13.98
CA ASP A 124 -3.15 12.03 -15.25
C ASP A 124 -3.94 10.90 -15.92
N GLY A 125 -4.71 10.15 -15.12
CA GLY A 125 -5.54 9.03 -15.58
C GLY A 125 -4.85 7.67 -15.49
N ARG A 126 -3.63 7.59 -14.93
CA ARG A 126 -2.89 6.33 -14.73
C ARG A 126 -2.71 6.03 -13.25
N LEU A 127 -2.94 4.77 -12.85
CA LEU A 127 -2.57 4.31 -11.52
C LEU A 127 -1.06 4.08 -11.46
N VAL A 128 -0.44 4.59 -10.41
CA VAL A 128 1.00 4.46 -10.16
C VAL A 128 1.20 4.21 -8.67
N GLY A 129 2.10 3.30 -8.34
CA GLY A 129 2.46 2.93 -6.98
C GLY A 129 3.97 2.71 -6.86
N ASN A 130 4.47 2.70 -5.63
CA ASN A 130 5.86 2.41 -5.30
C ASN A 130 6.05 0.98 -4.80
#